data_AF-A0A963NN96-F1
#
_entry.id   AF-A0A963NN96-F1
#
_cell.length_a   1.000
_cell.length_b   1.000
_cell.length_c   1.000
_cell.angle_alpha   90.00
_cell.angle_beta   90.00
_cell.angle_gamma   90.00
#
_symmetry.space_group_name_H-M   'P 1'
#
loop_
_entity.id
_entity.type
_entity.pdbx_description
1 polymer ?
#
loop_
_entity_poly.entity_id
_entity_poly.type
_entity_poly.pdbx_seq_one_letter_code
_entity_poly.pdbx_strand_id
1 'polypeptide(L)'
;FVGAAVRPIGGWISDKVGGSIVTQIITVVMAAASVAVGYVMMQAYGSATPEEYFPLFLGLFMLLFFASGIGNGSTFRTIGVIFDRAQAGPVLGWTSAVAAYGAFVAPVVIGEQIKAGTPQLAFYGFAIFYALCLVLNWWFYLRRDAYVKNP
;
A
#
# COMPACT_ATOMS: atom_id res chain seq x y z
N PHE A 1 5.44 8.27 11.58
CA PHE A 1 5.93 7.26 12.55
C PHE A 1 5.03 6.02 12.70
N VAL A 2 3.70 6.15 12.58
CA VAL A 2 2.78 5.00 12.74
C VAL A 2 3.09 3.84 11.78
N GLY A 3 3.21 4.09 10.48
CA GLY A 3 3.52 3.02 9.51
C GLY A 3 4.87 2.32 9.76
N ALA A 4 5.89 3.03 10.27
CA ALA A 4 7.19 2.43 10.61
C ALA A 4 7.11 1.55 11.86
N ALA A 5 6.33 1.95 12.86
CA ALA A 5 6.10 1.16 14.08
C ALA A 5 5.31 -0.13 13.81
N VAL A 6 4.51 -0.16 12.74
CA VAL A 6 3.64 -1.29 12.39
C VAL A 6 4.35 -2.34 11.53
N ARG A 7 5.52 -2.03 10.94
CA ARG A 7 6.28 -2.97 10.09
C ARG A 7 6.60 -4.31 10.78
N PRO A 8 7.05 -4.36 12.05
CA PRO A 8 7.31 -5.63 12.74
C PRO A 8 6.06 -6.49 12.87
N ILE A 9 4.88 -5.86 13.03
CA ILE A 9 3.59 -6.55 13.12
C ILE A 9 3.29 -7.26 11.79
N GLY A 10 3.52 -6.58 10.66
CA GLY A 10 3.36 -7.17 9.33
C GLY A 10 4.26 -8.39 9.11
N GLY A 11 5.53 -8.30 9.54
CA GLY A 11 6.46 -9.43 9.52
C GLY A 11 5.97 -10.61 10.37
N TRP A 12 5.56 -10.35 11.62
CA TRP A 12 5.09 -11.40 12.54
C TRP A 12 3.82 -12.11 12.07
N ILE A 13 2.89 -11.37 11.46
CA ILE A 13 1.69 -11.98 10.85
C ILE A 13 2.11 -12.83 9.64
N SER A 14 2.99 -12.29 8.79
CA SER A 14 3.48 -13.00 7.60
C SER A 14 4.24 -14.27 7.93
N ASP A 15 4.90 -14.34 9.08
CA ASP A 15 5.59 -15.54 9.55
C ASP A 15 4.62 -16.69 9.87
N LYS A 16 3.34 -16.39 10.16
CA LYS A 16 2.32 -17.37 10.57
C LYS A 16 1.39 -17.78 9.44
N VAL A 17 0.88 -16.80 8.69
CA VAL A 17 -0.13 -17.00 7.64
C VAL A 17 0.46 -16.93 6.24
N GLY A 18 1.69 -16.44 6.11
CA GLY A 18 2.36 -16.36 4.83
C GLY A 18 2.45 -14.95 4.25
N GLY A 19 3.60 -14.65 3.64
CA GLY A 19 3.93 -13.30 3.20
C GLY A 19 3.03 -12.81 2.07
N SER A 20 2.80 -13.64 1.06
CA SER A 20 2.02 -13.23 -0.10
C SER A 20 0.53 -13.14 0.21
N ILE A 21 0.00 -13.96 1.13
CA ILE A 21 -1.39 -13.86 1.59
C ILE A 21 -1.62 -12.55 2.34
N VAL A 22 -0.70 -12.19 3.25
CA VAL A 22 -0.80 -10.91 3.99
C VAL A 22 -0.69 -9.73 3.04
N THR A 23 0.23 -9.78 2.07
CA THR A 23 0.34 -8.77 1.01
C THR A 23 -0.97 -8.67 0.22
N GLN A 24 -1.59 -9.78 -0.16
CA GLN A 24 -2.85 -9.77 -0.91
C GLN A 24 -3.97 -9.04 -0.15
N ILE A 25 -4.20 -9.43 1.10
CA ILE A 25 -5.27 -8.87 1.93
C ILE A 25 -5.02 -7.37 2.16
N ILE A 26 -3.78 -7.00 2.50
CA ILE A 26 -3.49 -5.62 2.85
C ILE A 26 -3.53 -4.69 1.63
N THR A 27 -3.16 -5.18 0.45
CA THR A 27 -3.30 -4.42 -0.79
C THR A 27 -4.77 -4.19 -1.16
N VAL A 28 -5.68 -5.15 -0.90
CA VAL A 28 -7.14 -4.93 -1.02
C VAL A 28 -7.59 -3.80 -0.10
N VAL A 29 -7.17 -3.84 1.17
CA VAL A 29 -7.51 -2.81 2.16
C VAL A 29 -7.00 -1.43 1.71
N MET A 30 -5.77 -1.36 1.20
CA MET A 30 -5.19 -0.11 0.69
C MET A 30 -5.93 0.41 -0.54
N ALA A 31 -6.31 -0.45 -1.49
CA ALA A 31 -7.09 -0.05 -2.66
C ALA A 31 -8.46 0.53 -2.24
N ALA A 32 -9.20 -0.18 -1.39
CA ALA A 32 -10.50 0.26 -0.90
C ALA A 32 -10.40 1.57 -0.09
N ALA A 33 -9.42 1.66 0.82
CA ALA A 33 -9.19 2.87 1.61
C ALA A 33 -8.80 4.07 0.73
N SER A 34 -8.02 3.85 -0.33
CA SER A 34 -7.66 4.91 -1.28
C SER A 34 -8.88 5.41 -2.04
N VAL A 35 -9.76 4.51 -2.51
CA VAL A 35 -11.04 4.92 -3.13
C VAL A 35 -11.89 5.71 -2.13
N ALA A 36 -11.99 5.25 -0.88
CA ALA A 36 -12.76 5.95 0.15
C ALA A 36 -12.19 7.35 0.45
N VAL A 37 -10.88 7.51 0.53
CA VAL A 37 -10.24 8.83 0.70
C VAL A 37 -10.58 9.74 -0.48
N GLY A 38 -10.45 9.24 -1.72
CA GLY A 38 -10.80 10.02 -2.91
C GLY A 38 -12.26 10.48 -2.89
N TYR A 39 -13.18 9.60 -2.49
CA TYR A 39 -14.59 9.94 -2.34
C TYR A 39 -14.82 11.01 -1.26
N VAL A 40 -14.21 10.87 -0.08
CA VAL A 40 -14.33 11.84 1.01
C VAL A 40 -13.77 13.21 0.61
N MET A 41 -12.63 13.24 -0.12
CA MET A 41 -12.08 14.50 -0.62
C MET A 41 -12.98 15.17 -1.65
N MET A 42 -13.60 14.38 -2.53
CA MET A 42 -14.58 14.90 -3.49
C MET A 42 -15.77 15.55 -2.79
N GLN A 43 -16.30 14.93 -1.72
CA GLN A 43 -17.39 15.49 -0.93
C GLN A 43 -16.96 16.76 -0.18
N ALA A 44 -15.77 16.75 0.45
CA ALA A 44 -15.25 17.89 1.19
C ALA A 44 -15.06 19.13 0.29
N TYR A 45 -14.54 18.96 -0.94
CA TYR A 45 -14.35 20.06 -1.89
C TYR A 45 -15.66 20.67 -2.41
N GLY A 46 -16.75 19.89 -2.41
CA GLY A 46 -18.08 20.37 -2.79
C GLY A 46 -18.92 20.89 -1.63
N SER A 47 -18.43 20.81 -0.39
CA SER A 47 -19.18 21.17 0.82
C SER A 47 -18.94 22.62 1.25
N ALA A 48 -19.98 23.24 1.81
CA ALA A 48 -19.85 24.52 2.52
C ALA A 48 -19.18 24.36 3.91
N THR A 49 -19.18 23.14 4.47
CA THR A 49 -18.57 22.76 5.76
C THR A 49 -17.56 21.61 5.58
N PRO A 50 -16.42 21.83 4.92
CA PRO A 50 -15.41 20.79 4.65
C PRO A 50 -14.82 20.16 5.92
N GLU A 51 -14.81 20.88 7.04
CA GLU A 51 -14.28 20.44 8.33
C GLU A 51 -14.99 19.20 8.90
N GLU A 52 -16.25 18.97 8.55
CA GLU A 52 -17.01 17.78 8.97
C GLU A 52 -16.42 16.49 8.38
N TYR A 53 -15.77 16.57 7.22
CA TYR A 53 -15.15 15.44 6.55
C TYR A 53 -13.75 15.12 7.09
N PHE A 54 -13.14 16.03 7.84
CA PHE A 54 -11.77 15.89 8.33
C PHE A 54 -11.56 14.66 9.24
N PRO A 55 -12.43 14.36 10.22
CA PRO A 55 -12.25 13.17 11.07
C PRO A 55 -12.27 11.86 10.27
N LEU A 56 -13.17 11.74 9.30
CA LEU A 56 -13.26 10.56 8.44
C LEU A 56 -12.04 10.46 7.51
N PHE A 57 -11.64 11.58 6.89
CA PHE A 57 -10.41 11.68 6.11
C PHE A 57 -9.19 11.22 6.91
N LEU A 58 -9.04 11.73 8.13
CA LEU A 58 -7.93 11.39 9.03
C LEU A 58 -7.95 9.90 9.37
N GLY A 59 -9.11 9.34 9.72
CA GLY A 59 -9.27 7.91 10.01
C GLY A 59 -8.85 7.02 8.85
N LEU A 60 -9.28 7.35 7.62
CA LEU A 60 -8.90 6.61 6.42
C LEU A 60 -7.41 6.75 6.08
N PHE A 61 -6.84 7.93 6.27
CA PHE A 61 -5.41 8.13 6.10
C PHE A 61 -4.58 7.32 7.10
N MET A 62 -5.00 7.28 8.36
CA MET A 62 -4.36 6.45 9.39
C MET A 62 -4.46 4.97 9.06
N LEU A 63 -5.60 4.52 8.53
CA LEU A 63 -5.77 3.16 7.99
C LEU A 63 -4.78 2.87 6.86
N LEU A 64 -4.63 3.78 5.88
CA LEU A 64 -3.65 3.65 4.80
C LEU A 64 -2.20 3.56 5.32
N PHE A 65 -1.83 4.39 6.30
CA PHE A 65 -0.50 4.35 6.90
C PHE A 65 -0.23 3.03 7.65
N PHE A 66 -1.22 2.55 8.40
CA PHE A 66 -1.13 1.27 9.11
C PHE A 66 -1.02 0.10 8.12
N ALA A 67 -1.89 0.08 7.10
CA ALA A 67 -1.91 -0.94 6.08
C ALA A 67 -0.62 -0.95 5.24
N SER A 68 -0.09 0.21 4.87
CA SER A 68 1.21 0.33 4.21
C SER A 68 2.37 -0.20 5.08
N GLY A 69 2.31 0.01 6.40
CA GLY A 69 3.27 -0.57 7.34
C GLY A 69 3.29 -2.10 7.29
N ILE A 70 2.11 -2.73 7.32
CA ILE A 70 1.95 -4.18 7.21
C ILE A 70 2.38 -4.69 5.83
N GLY A 71 1.99 -3.99 4.76
CA GLY A 71 2.37 -4.32 3.37
C GLY A 71 3.87 -4.34 3.16
N ASN A 72 4.59 -3.37 3.73
CA ASN A 72 6.06 -3.35 3.69
C ASN A 72 6.67 -4.57 4.40
N GLY A 73 6.17 -4.89 5.60
CA GLY A 73 6.67 -6.05 6.37
C GLY A 73 6.45 -7.39 5.65
N SER A 74 5.25 -7.59 5.08
CA SER A 74 4.92 -8.81 4.34
C SER A 74 5.69 -8.97 3.04
N THR A 75 5.89 -7.87 2.30
CA THR A 75 6.69 -7.88 1.07
C THR A 75 8.17 -8.19 1.36
N PHE A 76 8.75 -7.58 2.40
CA PHE A 76 10.13 -7.88 2.80
C PHE A 76 10.29 -9.32 3.29
N ARG A 77 9.30 -9.85 4.01
CA ARG A 77 9.31 -11.26 4.40
C ARG A 77 9.28 -12.17 3.17
N THR A 78 8.47 -11.83 2.17
CA THR A 78 8.35 -12.57 0.91
C THR A 78 9.70 -12.66 0.20
N ILE A 79 10.45 -11.55 0.10
CA ILE A 79 11.81 -11.56 -0.47
C ILE A 79 12.74 -12.51 0.28
N GLY A 80 12.69 -12.51 1.62
CA GLY A 80 13.51 -13.39 2.45
C GLY A 80 13.17 -14.88 2.37
N VAL A 81 11.97 -15.23 1.87
CA VAL A 81 11.55 -16.62 1.65
C VAL A 81 11.90 -17.11 0.25
N ILE A 82 11.82 -16.22 -0.75
CA ILE A 82 12.00 -16.60 -2.16
C ILE A 82 13.48 -16.68 -2.55
N PHE A 83 14.30 -15.77 -2.03
CA PHE A 83 15.71 -15.67 -2.43
C PHE A 83 16.63 -16.32 -1.40
N ASP A 84 17.68 -16.97 -1.88
CA ASP A 84 18.75 -17.50 -1.04
C ASP A 84 19.42 -16.37 -0.24
N ARG A 85 20.00 -16.72 0.92
CA ARG A 85 20.62 -15.74 1.84
C ARG A 85 21.65 -14.81 1.17
N ALA A 86 22.39 -15.33 0.19
CA ALA A 86 23.39 -14.56 -0.54
C ALA A 86 22.76 -13.49 -1.47
N GLN A 87 21.55 -13.73 -1.96
CA GLN A 87 20.83 -12.86 -2.90
C GLN A 87 19.80 -11.97 -2.20
N ALA A 88 19.22 -12.42 -1.09
CA ALA A 88 18.16 -11.71 -0.39
C ALA A 88 18.57 -10.29 0.03
N GLY A 89 19.79 -10.10 0.53
CA GLY A 89 20.31 -8.77 0.91
C GLY A 89 20.41 -7.79 -0.27
N PRO A 90 21.14 -8.15 -1.35
CA PRO A 90 21.20 -7.33 -2.56
C PRO A 90 19.83 -7.03 -3.19
N VAL A 91 18.95 -8.04 -3.30
CA VAL A 91 17.59 -7.86 -3.86
C VAL A 91 16.77 -6.91 -3.00
N LEU A 92 16.81 -7.07 -1.68
CA LEU A 92 16.11 -6.17 -0.75
C LEU A 92 16.63 -4.73 -0.86
N GLY A 93 17.94 -4.53 -0.97
CA GLY A 93 18.52 -3.20 -1.17
C GLY A 93 18.05 -2.54 -2.47
N TRP A 94 18.07 -3.28 -3.58
CA TRP A 94 17.68 -2.75 -4.89
C TRP A 94 16.18 -2.44 -4.96
N THR A 95 15.33 -3.36 -4.48
CA THR A 95 13.87 -3.15 -4.40
C THR A 95 13.52 -1.97 -3.48
N SER A 96 14.24 -1.79 -2.37
CA SER A 96 14.04 -0.66 -1.45
C SER A 96 14.43 0.68 -2.08
N ALA A 97 15.49 0.72 -2.89
CA ALA A 97 15.89 1.90 -3.64
C ALA A 97 14.79 2.32 -4.64
N VAL A 98 14.20 1.36 -5.35
CA VAL A 98 13.05 1.63 -6.24
C VAL A 98 11.82 2.08 -5.44
N ALA A 99 11.52 1.42 -4.32
CA ALA A 99 10.38 1.79 -3.48
C ALA A 99 10.49 3.20 -2.88
N ALA A 100 11.71 3.69 -2.63
CA ALA A 100 11.95 5.03 -2.10
C ALA A 100 11.41 6.16 -3.00
N TYR A 101 11.39 5.96 -4.32
CA TYR A 101 10.78 6.93 -5.25
C TYR A 101 9.29 7.17 -4.96
N GLY A 102 8.58 6.20 -4.40
CA GLY A 102 7.18 6.35 -4.01
C GLY A 102 6.95 7.46 -2.98
N ALA A 103 7.92 7.68 -2.07
CA ALA A 103 7.84 8.75 -1.07
C ALA A 103 7.95 10.16 -1.69
N PHE A 104 8.50 10.26 -2.89
CA PHE A 104 8.54 11.51 -3.67
C PHE A 104 7.32 11.64 -4.58
N VAL A 105 6.95 10.58 -5.30
CA VAL A 105 5.85 10.62 -6.28
C VAL A 105 4.51 10.89 -5.61
N ALA A 106 4.20 10.24 -4.49
CA ALA A 106 2.87 10.37 -3.87
C ALA A 106 2.56 11.82 -3.41
N PRO A 107 3.43 12.53 -2.67
CA PRO A 107 3.19 13.92 -2.31
C PRO A 107 3.10 14.86 -3.53
N VAL A 108 3.88 14.61 -4.58
CA VAL A 108 3.84 15.42 -5.80
C VAL A 108 2.49 15.27 -6.49
N VAL A 109 2.04 14.04 -6.73
CA VAL A 109 0.73 13.77 -7.39
C VAL A 109 -0.42 14.33 -6.57
N ILE A 110 -0.41 14.15 -5.25
CA ILE A 110 -1.43 14.74 -4.37
C ILE A 110 -1.41 16.27 -4.49
N GLY A 111 -0.23 16.88 -4.41
CA GLY A 111 -0.08 18.34 -4.49
C GLY A 111 -0.53 18.92 -5.83
N GLU A 112 -0.22 18.26 -6.94
CA GLU A 112 -0.68 18.66 -8.27
C GLU A 112 -2.20 18.57 -8.40
N GLN A 113 -2.81 17.49 -7.93
CA GLN A 113 -4.27 17.31 -8.01
C GLN A 113 -5.03 18.25 -7.07
N ILE A 114 -4.45 18.59 -5.91
CA ILE A 114 -4.98 19.65 -5.02
C ILE A 114 -4.96 21.00 -5.74
N LYS A 115 -3.87 21.36 -6.42
CA LYS A 115 -3.77 22.60 -7.20
C LYS A 115 -4.74 22.63 -8.38
N ALA A 116 -4.98 21.47 -9.01
CA ALA A 116 -5.93 21.31 -10.10
C ALA A 116 -7.40 21.32 -9.63
N GLY A 117 -7.66 21.27 -8.32
CA GLY A 117 -9.02 21.20 -7.76
C GLY A 117 -9.68 19.83 -7.89
N THR A 118 -8.91 18.78 -8.22
CA THR A 118 -9.39 17.41 -8.43
C THR A 118 -8.65 16.39 -7.56
N PRO A 119 -8.54 16.61 -6.23
CA PRO A 119 -7.73 15.77 -5.34
C PRO A 119 -8.13 14.29 -5.35
N GLN A 120 -9.41 13.99 -5.61
CA GLN A 120 -9.92 12.61 -5.71
C GLN A 120 -9.19 11.78 -6.77
N LEU A 121 -8.72 12.41 -7.85
CA LEU A 121 -8.04 11.70 -8.93
C LEU A 121 -6.68 11.15 -8.49
N ALA A 122 -5.98 11.81 -7.55
CA ALA A 122 -4.74 11.28 -6.98
C ALA A 122 -4.99 9.92 -6.30
N PHE A 123 -6.03 9.84 -5.47
CA PHE A 123 -6.35 8.64 -4.71
C PHE A 123 -6.96 7.53 -5.56
N TYR A 124 -7.71 7.87 -6.62
CA TYR A 124 -8.14 6.88 -7.60
C TYR A 124 -6.96 6.33 -8.41
N GLY A 125 -5.98 7.18 -8.75
CA GLY A 125 -4.71 6.74 -9.33
C GLY A 125 -3.96 5.77 -8.43
N PHE A 126 -3.85 6.07 -7.13
CA PHE A 126 -3.26 5.14 -6.17
C PHE A 126 -4.06 3.84 -6.02
N ALA A 127 -5.39 3.90 -6.06
CA ALA A 127 -6.24 2.71 -6.02
C ALA A 127 -6.00 1.79 -7.23
N ILE A 128 -5.86 2.37 -8.43
CA ILE A 128 -5.50 1.62 -9.64
C ILE A 128 -4.13 0.97 -9.48
N PHE A 129 -3.13 1.72 -8.98
CA PHE A 129 -1.81 1.18 -8.70
C PHE A 129 -1.88 -0.01 -7.72
N TYR A 130 -2.63 0.10 -6.63
CA TYR A 130 -2.82 -1.01 -5.69
C TYR A 130 -3.56 -2.19 -6.31
N ALA A 131 -4.55 -1.96 -7.18
CA ALA A 131 -5.22 -3.03 -7.92
C ALA A 131 -4.26 -3.78 -8.87
N LEU A 132 -3.33 -3.06 -9.51
CA LEU A 132 -2.27 -3.69 -10.30
C LEU A 132 -1.34 -4.54 -9.42
N CYS A 133 -0.91 -4.02 -8.26
CA CYS A 133 -0.12 -4.79 -7.30
C CYS A 133 -0.85 -6.06 -6.85
N LEU A 134 -2.17 -5.98 -6.63
CA LEU A 134 -3.02 -7.12 -6.25
C LEU A 134 -3.04 -8.19 -7.33
N VAL A 135 -3.20 -7.79 -8.60
CA VAL A 135 -3.16 -8.72 -9.74
C VAL A 135 -1.78 -9.36 -9.87
N LEU A 136 -0.71 -8.59 -9.71
CA LEU A 136 0.67 -9.11 -9.77
C LEU A 136 0.95 -10.10 -8.63
N ASN A 137 0.62 -9.76 -7.39
CA ASN A 137 0.83 -10.65 -6.24
C ASN A 137 0.05 -11.95 -6.40
N TRP A 138 -1.21 -11.86 -6.86
CA TRP A 138 -2.00 -13.05 -7.15
C TRP A 138 -1.40 -13.90 -8.27
N TRP A 139 -1.02 -13.29 -9.39
CA TRP A 139 -0.50 -14.00 -10.57
C TRP A 139 0.80 -14.75 -10.28
N PHE A 140 1.71 -14.14 -9.52
CA PHE A 140 3.02 -14.72 -9.24
C PHE A 140 3.06 -15.65 -8.03
N TYR A 141 2.21 -15.47 -7.01
CA TYR A 141 2.31 -16.21 -5.75
C TYR A 141 1.08 -17.04 -5.36
N LEU A 142 -0.14 -16.56 -5.61
CA LEU A 142 -1.37 -17.18 -5.09
C LEU A 142 -2.18 -17.96 -6.12
N ARG A 143 -1.85 -17.85 -7.41
CA ARG A 143 -2.49 -18.64 -8.48
C ARG A 143 -2.20 -20.14 -8.27
N ARG A 144 -3.17 -21.00 -8.57
CA ARG A 144 -3.03 -22.48 -8.40
C ARG A 144 -1.77 -23.06 -9.04
N ASP A 145 -1.36 -22.51 -10.19
CA ASP A 145 -0.15 -22.90 -10.94
C ASP A 145 0.97 -21.85 -10.84
N ALA A 146 1.06 -21.13 -9.71
CA ALA A 146 2.13 -20.17 -9.47
C ALA A 146 3.50 -20.87 -9.45
N TYR A 147 4.46 -20.30 -10.18
CA TYR A 147 5.84 -20.80 -10.29
C TYR A 147 6.57 -20.75 -8.94
N VAL A 148 6.28 -19.73 -8.12
CA VAL A 148 6.83 -19.57 -6.77
C VAL A 148 5.72 -19.73 -5.75
N LYS A 149 5.68 -20.88 -5.08
CA LYS A 149 4.75 -21.11 -3.98
C LYS A 149 5.31 -20.49 -2.71
N ASN A 150 4.87 -19.28 -2.42
CA ASN A 150 5.15 -18.59 -1.17
C ASN A 150 3.82 -18.22 -0.52
N PRO A 151 3.11 -19.16 0.13
CA PRO A 151 1.92 -18.80 0.90
C PRO A 151 2.28 -17.68 1.87
#